data_AF-A0A954M7S2-F1
#
_entry.id   AF-A0A954M7S2-F1
#
_cell.length_a   1.000
_cell.length_b   1.000
_cell.length_c   1.000
_cell.angle_alpha   90.00
_cell.angle_beta   90.00
_cell.angle_gamma   90.00
#
_symmetry.space_group_name_H-M   'P 1'
#
loop_
_entity.id
_entity.type
_entity.pdbx_description
1 polymer ?
#
loop_
_entity_poly.entity_id
_entity_poly.type
_entity_poly.pdbx_seq_one_letter_code
_entity_poly.pdbx_strand_id
1 'polypeptide(L)'
;MSLFQRSVCVLVLCAWSGFAWAERDPIWLTHGPMLGQPTAQSVKVWGRTSDAGEFEVHYGTQADRLDQVSTPATTRLEDDNTGVVLLQQLTPDTRYHYQIWVNGRPHGLPGSFRTLPSADVVRNAEYNPRGLFNFRFEIGSCANQNPLHGVGHRLPTYEYLNRDWAEKVHFHIMNGDWLYEELREYPPEAWRLTQGIDALPKNVEVMPTIVGVWENYKLYLSRGVELAKWHRHVPSMFTFDDHELVNDIWGSSEAGKRHRRTVFRDIGTSAWDDYLGWANPLEHPIAIHYG
;
A
#
# COMPACT_ATOMS: atom_id res chain seq x y z
N MET A 1 88.65 7.03 12.22
CA MET A 1 87.49 7.89 11.89
C MET A 1 86.56 7.12 10.97
N SER A 2 85.25 7.24 11.19
CA SER A 2 84.14 6.72 10.35
C SER A 2 83.83 5.22 10.51
N LEU A 3 82.61 4.74 10.73
CA LEU A 3 81.32 5.32 11.12
C LEU A 3 80.43 4.09 11.45
N PHE A 4 79.76 4.07 12.61
CA PHE A 4 78.75 3.06 12.94
C PHE A 4 77.45 3.40 12.19
N GLN A 5 77.03 2.56 11.24
CA GLN A 5 75.77 2.73 10.52
C GLN A 5 74.68 1.87 11.20
N ARG A 6 73.82 2.53 11.97
CA ARG A 6 72.61 1.93 12.55
C ARG A 6 71.55 1.81 11.47
N SER A 7 71.18 0.58 11.11
CA SER A 7 70.03 0.32 10.25
C SER A 7 68.73 0.56 11.04
N VAL A 8 67.95 1.55 10.60
CA VAL A 8 66.60 1.82 11.07
C VAL A 8 65.64 0.95 10.25
N CYS A 9 64.97 -0.01 10.89
CA CYS A 9 63.86 -0.73 10.29
C CYS A 9 62.63 0.20 10.27
N VAL A 10 62.26 0.68 9.08
CA VAL A 10 60.99 1.36 8.85
C VAL A 10 59.89 0.31 8.77
N LEU A 11 59.02 0.27 9.79
CA LEU A 11 57.76 -0.47 9.76
C LEU A 11 56.77 0.27 8.85
N VAL A 12 56.53 -0.27 7.66
CA VAL A 12 55.46 0.18 6.78
C VAL A 12 54.15 -0.40 7.31
N LEU A 13 53.38 0.43 8.01
CA LEU A 13 51.98 0.15 8.34
C LEU A 13 51.15 0.34 7.06
N CYS A 14 50.89 -0.75 6.34
CA CYS A 14 49.85 -0.75 5.30
C CYS A 14 48.49 -0.61 5.99
N ALA A 15 47.95 0.61 6.00
CA ALA A 15 46.55 0.84 6.35
C ALA A 15 45.68 0.24 5.23
N TRP A 16 45.11 -0.93 5.48
CA TRP A 16 44.03 -1.46 4.68
C TRP A 16 42.79 -0.62 4.99
N SER A 17 42.59 0.46 4.25
CA SER A 17 41.30 1.14 4.16
C SER A 17 40.35 0.19 3.43
N GLY A 18 39.76 -0.74 4.16
CA GLY A 18 38.59 -1.47 3.70
C GLY A 18 37.52 -0.43 3.40
N PHE A 19 37.21 -0.23 2.13
CA PHE A 19 35.96 0.41 1.75
C PHE A 19 34.85 -0.49 2.29
N ALA A 20 34.27 -0.11 3.42
CA ALA A 20 32.98 -0.66 3.83
C ALA A 20 31.98 -0.09 2.83
N TRP A 21 31.70 -0.84 1.77
CA TRP A 21 30.50 -0.61 1.00
C TRP A 21 29.36 -0.85 1.98
N ALA A 22 28.64 0.21 2.34
CA ALA A 22 27.41 0.05 3.10
C ALA A 22 26.50 -0.83 2.25
N GLU A 23 26.42 -2.11 2.61
CA GLU A 23 25.54 -3.06 1.95
C GLU A 23 24.11 -2.56 2.19
N ARG A 24 23.40 -2.22 1.12
CA ARG A 24 22.01 -1.79 1.20
C ARG A 24 21.21 -2.93 1.83
N ASP A 25 20.33 -2.61 2.78
CA ASP A 25 19.48 -3.61 3.40
C ASP A 25 18.68 -4.39 2.33
N PRO A 26 18.53 -5.72 2.46
CA PRO A 26 17.79 -6.52 1.48
C PRO A 26 16.32 -6.14 1.45
N ILE A 27 15.71 -6.03 0.26
CA ILE A 27 14.32 -5.57 0.07
C ILE A 27 13.35 -6.20 1.08
N TRP A 28 12.56 -5.35 1.74
CA TRP A 28 11.56 -5.75 2.72
C TRP A 28 10.21 -5.05 2.49
N LEU A 29 9.14 -5.59 3.08
CA LEU A 29 7.82 -4.94 3.10
C LEU A 29 7.83 -3.76 4.08
N THR A 30 7.50 -2.56 3.59
CA THR A 30 7.40 -1.34 4.40
C THR A 30 5.98 -1.04 4.86
N HIS A 31 4.99 -1.21 3.97
CA HIS A 31 3.60 -0.92 4.26
C HIS A 31 2.66 -1.97 3.67
N GLY A 32 1.47 -2.07 4.26
CA GLY A 32 0.50 -3.12 3.98
C GLY A 32 0.69 -4.36 4.86
N PRO A 33 0.06 -5.49 4.51
CA PRO A 33 -0.85 -5.65 3.37
C PRO A 33 -2.17 -4.88 3.53
N MET A 34 -2.75 -4.47 2.40
CA MET A 34 -4.14 -4.03 2.32
C MET A 34 -4.93 -4.94 1.37
N LEU A 35 -6.17 -5.26 1.73
CA LEU A 35 -7.06 -6.10 0.93
C LEU A 35 -8.06 -5.25 0.15
N GLY A 36 -8.37 -5.65 -1.09
CA GLY A 36 -9.35 -4.93 -1.90
C GLY A 36 -10.01 -5.76 -3.00
N GLN A 37 -11.01 -5.18 -3.64
CA GLN A 37 -11.79 -5.78 -4.73
C GLN A 37 -12.22 -7.26 -4.47
N PRO A 38 -12.91 -7.55 -3.36
CA PRO A 38 -13.35 -8.91 -3.08
C PRO A 38 -14.42 -9.37 -4.08
N THR A 39 -14.32 -10.61 -4.53
CA THR A 39 -15.40 -11.33 -5.21
C THR A 39 -15.69 -12.63 -4.50
N ALA A 40 -16.58 -13.46 -5.05
CA ALA A 40 -16.79 -14.80 -4.53
C ALA A 40 -15.58 -15.72 -4.76
N GLN A 41 -14.66 -15.37 -5.67
CA GLN A 41 -13.57 -16.27 -6.08
C GLN A 41 -12.21 -15.56 -6.16
N SER A 42 -12.12 -14.31 -5.72
CA SER A 42 -10.89 -13.53 -5.80
C SER A 42 -10.81 -12.44 -4.74
N VAL A 43 -9.58 -12.00 -4.46
CA VAL A 43 -9.29 -10.78 -3.70
C VAL A 43 -7.97 -10.21 -4.20
N LYS A 44 -7.80 -8.90 -4.13
CA LYS A 44 -6.51 -8.23 -4.37
C LYS A 44 -5.79 -7.97 -3.05
N VAL A 45 -4.46 -8.12 -3.07
CA VAL A 45 -3.57 -7.88 -1.94
C VAL A 45 -2.52 -6.86 -2.38
N TRP A 46 -2.52 -5.69 -1.75
CA TRP A 46 -1.56 -4.63 -1.98
C TRP A 46 -0.44 -4.65 -0.95
N GLY A 47 0.77 -4.27 -1.37
CA GLY A 47 1.91 -4.05 -0.49
C GLY A 47 2.90 -3.04 -1.07
N ARG A 48 3.73 -2.47 -0.21
CA ARG A 48 4.82 -1.56 -0.60
C ARG A 48 6.16 -2.06 -0.10
N THR A 49 7.13 -2.27 -0.97
CA THR A 49 8.49 -2.68 -0.61
C THR A 49 9.40 -1.48 -0.35
N SER A 50 10.57 -1.72 0.26
CA SER A 50 11.59 -0.68 0.46
C SER A 50 12.15 -0.16 -0.86
N ASP A 51 12.25 -1.07 -1.84
CA ASP A 51 12.85 -0.88 -3.16
C ASP A 51 12.02 -1.57 -4.23
N ALA A 52 12.22 -1.20 -5.50
CA ALA A 52 11.62 -1.90 -6.62
C ALA A 52 12.07 -3.37 -6.63
N GLY A 53 11.11 -4.28 -6.77
CA GLY A 53 11.33 -5.71 -6.63
C GLY A 53 10.04 -6.49 -6.78
N GLU A 54 9.93 -7.61 -6.07
CA GLU A 54 8.74 -8.46 -6.12
C GLU A 54 8.33 -8.95 -4.74
N PHE A 55 7.04 -9.23 -4.58
CA PHE A 55 6.53 -9.96 -3.44
C PHE A 55 5.47 -10.98 -3.86
N GLU A 56 5.36 -12.05 -3.09
CA GLU A 56 4.36 -13.10 -3.26
C GLU A 56 3.40 -13.09 -2.08
N VAL A 57 2.22 -13.68 -2.25
CA VAL A 57 1.29 -13.94 -1.17
C VAL A 57 1.16 -15.44 -0.98
N HIS A 58 1.53 -15.91 0.19
CA HIS A 58 1.27 -17.28 0.62
C HIS A 58 -0.07 -17.30 1.34
N TYR A 59 -0.96 -18.22 1.00
CA TYR A 59 -2.32 -18.28 1.54
C TYR A 59 -2.85 -19.71 1.67
N GLY A 60 -3.88 -19.88 2.49
CA GLY A 60 -4.50 -21.18 2.75
C GLY A 60 -5.77 -21.04 3.61
N THR A 61 -6.52 -22.12 3.80
CA THR A 61 -7.75 -22.09 4.64
C THR A 61 -7.46 -22.36 6.12
N GLN A 62 -6.20 -22.66 6.47
CA GLN A 62 -5.73 -22.88 7.83
C GLN A 62 -4.59 -21.90 8.14
N ALA A 63 -4.62 -21.28 9.32
CA ALA A 63 -3.67 -20.24 9.71
C ALA A 63 -2.21 -20.74 9.81
N ASP A 64 -2.02 -22.00 10.16
CA ASP A 64 -0.74 -22.69 10.31
C ASP A 64 -0.28 -23.41 9.04
N ARG A 65 -1.07 -23.35 7.96
CA ARG A 65 -0.78 -24.02 6.69
C ARG A 65 -1.20 -23.16 5.49
N LEU A 66 -0.25 -22.37 5.02
CA LEU A 66 -0.36 -21.56 3.80
C LEU A 66 0.22 -22.35 2.61
N ASP A 67 -0.59 -23.23 2.04
CA ASP A 67 -0.18 -24.21 1.02
C ASP A 67 -0.34 -23.73 -0.43
N GLN A 68 -0.81 -22.50 -0.64
CA GLN A 68 -0.90 -21.85 -1.94
C GLN A 68 0.00 -20.62 -1.99
N VAL A 69 0.54 -20.34 -3.17
CA VAL A 69 1.41 -19.19 -3.45
C VAL A 69 0.87 -18.48 -4.68
N SER A 70 0.77 -17.16 -4.62
CA SER A 70 0.32 -16.34 -5.74
C SER A 70 1.39 -16.23 -6.83
N THR A 71 1.02 -15.73 -8.00
CA THR A 71 2.01 -15.10 -8.87
C THR A 71 2.61 -13.88 -8.15
N PRO A 72 3.91 -13.58 -8.32
CA PRO A 72 4.51 -12.39 -7.75
C PRO A 72 3.85 -11.10 -8.26
N ALA A 73 3.77 -10.08 -7.40
CA ALA A 73 3.53 -8.71 -7.82
C ALA A 73 4.87 -7.97 -7.90
N THR A 74 5.07 -7.23 -8.99
CA THR A 74 6.21 -6.34 -9.16
C THR A 74 5.92 -4.98 -8.54
N THR A 75 6.85 -4.48 -7.74
CA THR A 75 6.88 -3.10 -7.23
C THR A 75 7.86 -2.28 -8.04
N ARG A 76 7.49 -1.03 -8.34
CA ARG A 76 8.28 -0.14 -9.19
C ARG A 76 8.48 1.21 -8.54
N LEU A 77 9.65 1.81 -8.77
CA LEU A 77 10.02 3.08 -8.15
C LEU A 77 9.10 4.22 -8.61
N GLU A 78 8.67 4.18 -9.86
CA GLU A 78 7.69 5.12 -10.42
C GLU A 78 6.34 5.10 -9.70
N ASP A 79 6.00 4.02 -9.00
CA ASP A 79 4.72 3.85 -8.29
C ASP A 79 4.96 3.82 -6.76
N ASP A 80 5.99 4.52 -6.29
CA ASP A 80 6.51 4.52 -4.90
C ASP A 80 6.72 3.12 -4.31
N ASN A 81 7.22 2.18 -5.12
CA ASN A 81 7.46 0.79 -4.77
C ASN A 81 6.21 0.05 -4.27
N THR A 82 5.03 0.44 -4.76
CA THR A 82 3.76 -0.26 -4.50
C THR A 82 3.51 -1.37 -5.52
N GLY A 83 2.71 -2.37 -5.15
CA GLY A 83 2.34 -3.48 -6.02
C GLY A 83 1.12 -4.22 -5.52
N VAL A 84 0.44 -4.94 -6.44
CA VAL A 84 -0.82 -5.64 -6.16
C VAL A 84 -0.80 -7.05 -6.74
N VAL A 85 -1.11 -8.03 -5.89
CA VAL A 85 -1.36 -9.43 -6.26
C VAL A 85 -2.85 -9.66 -6.40
N LEU A 86 -3.28 -10.40 -7.43
CA LEU A 86 -4.63 -10.97 -7.52
C LEU A 86 -4.61 -12.44 -7.07
N LEU A 87 -5.29 -12.74 -5.97
CA LEU A 87 -5.63 -14.12 -5.61
C LEU A 87 -6.92 -14.49 -6.33
N GLN A 88 -6.95 -15.63 -7.02
CA GLN A 88 -8.07 -16.07 -7.85
C GLN A 88 -8.36 -17.55 -7.62
N GLN A 89 -9.46 -18.05 -8.20
CA GLN A 89 -9.92 -19.43 -8.05
C GLN A 89 -10.18 -19.83 -6.58
N LEU A 90 -10.57 -18.85 -5.77
CA LEU A 90 -10.89 -19.04 -4.36
C LEU A 90 -12.29 -19.66 -4.22
N THR A 91 -12.50 -20.40 -3.14
CA THR A 91 -13.83 -20.94 -2.80
C THR A 91 -14.71 -19.80 -2.28
N PRO A 92 -15.97 -19.69 -2.75
CA PRO A 92 -16.94 -18.73 -2.20
C PRO A 92 -17.19 -18.91 -0.71
N ASP A 93 -17.56 -17.81 -0.06
CA ASP A 93 -17.92 -17.74 1.36
C ASP A 93 -16.92 -18.40 2.33
N THR A 94 -15.63 -18.39 1.96
CA THR A 94 -14.57 -19.14 2.64
C THR A 94 -13.55 -18.20 3.27
N ARG A 95 -13.14 -18.51 4.50
CA ARG A 95 -12.05 -17.79 5.17
C ARG A 95 -10.70 -18.30 4.68
N TYR A 96 -9.85 -17.37 4.27
CA TYR A 96 -8.45 -17.61 3.94
C TYR A 96 -7.56 -16.84 4.90
N HIS A 97 -6.43 -17.45 5.26
CA HIS A 97 -5.32 -16.84 5.95
C HIS A 97 -4.21 -16.57 4.93
N TYR A 98 -3.43 -15.51 5.14
CA TYR A 98 -2.35 -15.16 4.22
C TYR A 98 -1.22 -14.40 4.90
N GLN A 99 -0.07 -14.38 4.24
CA GLN A 99 1.07 -13.53 4.58
C GLN A 99 1.83 -13.15 3.31
N ILE A 100 2.38 -11.93 3.28
CA ILE A 100 3.27 -11.49 2.19
C ILE A 100 4.66 -12.09 2.40
N TRP A 101 5.30 -12.50 1.31
CA TRP A 101 6.67 -12.98 1.27
C TRP A 101 7.49 -12.10 0.35
N VAL A 102 8.65 -11.66 0.83
CA VAL A 102 9.63 -10.88 0.07
C VAL A 102 10.96 -11.62 0.18
N ASN A 103 11.63 -11.86 -0.95
CA ASN A 103 12.90 -12.59 -0.99
C ASN A 103 12.86 -13.95 -0.27
N GLY A 104 11.76 -14.70 -0.45
CA GLY A 104 11.56 -16.02 0.16
C GLY A 104 11.41 -16.02 1.68
N ARG A 105 11.06 -14.88 2.29
CA ARG A 105 10.86 -14.74 3.74
C ARG A 105 9.51 -14.11 4.06
N PRO A 106 8.80 -14.59 5.09
CA PRO A 106 7.55 -13.97 5.52
C PRO A 106 7.81 -12.55 6.04
N HIS A 107 6.99 -11.61 5.59
CA HIS A 107 7.05 -10.20 5.93
C HIS A 107 5.69 -9.68 6.39
N GLY A 108 5.73 -8.63 7.22
CA GLY A 108 4.53 -8.09 7.85
C GLY A 108 3.86 -9.08 8.80
N LEU A 109 2.75 -8.64 9.38
CA LEU A 109 1.90 -9.51 10.21
C LEU A 109 0.98 -10.35 9.31
N PRO A 110 0.65 -11.59 9.69
CA PRO A 110 -0.35 -12.38 8.97
C PRO A 110 -1.73 -11.70 9.01
N GLY A 111 -2.53 -11.98 7.99
CA GLY A 111 -3.91 -11.52 7.87
C GLY A 111 -4.87 -12.65 7.54
N SER A 112 -6.16 -12.32 7.48
CA SER A 112 -7.19 -13.23 6.96
C SER A 112 -8.26 -12.43 6.23
N PHE A 113 -9.04 -13.09 5.39
CA PHE A 113 -10.20 -12.48 4.74
C PHE A 113 -11.26 -13.54 4.46
N ARG A 114 -12.48 -13.11 4.11
CA ARG A 114 -13.57 -13.99 3.66
C ARG A 114 -14.00 -13.59 2.26
N THR A 115 -14.03 -14.54 1.33
CA THR A 115 -14.58 -14.32 -0.02
C THR A 115 -16.08 -14.06 0.05
N LEU A 116 -16.62 -13.40 -0.97
CA LEU A 116 -18.07 -13.16 -1.03
C LEU A 116 -18.85 -14.49 -1.21
N PRO A 117 -20.10 -14.57 -0.75
CA PRO A 117 -20.99 -15.66 -1.14
C PRO A 117 -21.28 -15.65 -2.64
N SER A 118 -21.63 -16.83 -3.17
CA SER A 118 -22.03 -17.01 -4.58
C SER A 118 -23.46 -17.52 -4.68
N ALA A 119 -24.25 -16.91 -5.56
CA ALA A 119 -25.61 -17.35 -5.86
C ALA A 119 -25.64 -18.79 -6.35
N ASP A 120 -24.65 -19.19 -7.14
CA ASP A 120 -24.60 -20.53 -7.73
C ASP A 120 -24.35 -21.61 -6.67
N VAL A 121 -23.57 -21.29 -5.63
CA VAL A 121 -23.26 -22.22 -4.53
C VAL A 121 -24.47 -22.41 -3.62
N VAL A 122 -25.23 -21.36 -3.33
CA VAL A 122 -26.38 -21.43 -2.42
C VAL A 122 -27.69 -21.77 -3.13
N ARG A 123 -27.68 -21.88 -4.47
CA ARG A 123 -28.88 -22.21 -5.24
C ARG A 123 -29.32 -23.63 -4.93
N ASN A 124 -30.60 -23.77 -4.61
CA ASN A 124 -31.25 -25.04 -4.39
C ASN A 124 -32.59 -25.04 -5.14
N ALA A 125 -32.88 -26.08 -5.91
CA ALA A 125 -34.04 -26.10 -6.80
C ALA A 125 -35.39 -25.96 -6.06
N GLU A 126 -35.48 -26.43 -4.82
CA GLU A 126 -36.72 -26.43 -4.04
C GLU A 126 -36.80 -25.24 -3.07
N TYR A 127 -35.73 -25.01 -2.30
CA TYR A 127 -35.75 -24.08 -1.17
C TYR A 127 -35.09 -22.72 -1.44
N ASN A 128 -34.24 -22.61 -2.47
CA ASN A 128 -33.60 -21.34 -2.86
C ASN A 128 -33.36 -21.26 -4.38
N PRO A 129 -34.41 -21.33 -5.22
CA PRO A 129 -34.25 -21.42 -6.68
C PRO A 129 -33.60 -20.17 -7.27
N ARG A 130 -33.71 -19.03 -6.58
CA ARG A 130 -33.12 -17.75 -6.98
C ARG A 130 -31.67 -17.57 -6.54
N GLY A 131 -31.11 -18.47 -5.73
CA GLY A 131 -29.74 -18.35 -5.21
C GLY A 131 -29.54 -17.09 -4.35
N LEU A 132 -30.55 -16.71 -3.56
CA LEU A 132 -30.44 -15.54 -2.68
C LEU A 132 -29.45 -15.85 -1.55
N PHE A 133 -28.58 -14.88 -1.24
CA PHE A 133 -27.63 -14.94 -0.14
C PHE A 133 -27.58 -13.60 0.61
N ASN A 134 -27.08 -13.65 1.84
CA ASN A 134 -26.85 -12.46 2.66
C ASN A 134 -25.36 -12.12 2.65
N PHE A 135 -25.05 -10.83 2.70
CA PHE A 135 -23.71 -10.34 3.02
C PHE A 135 -23.81 -9.23 4.06
N ARG A 136 -22.66 -8.86 4.60
CA ARG A 136 -22.50 -7.78 5.59
C ARG A 136 -21.35 -6.92 5.15
N PHE A 137 -21.49 -5.62 5.24
CA PHE A 137 -20.43 -4.67 4.93
C PHE A 137 -20.42 -3.58 5.98
N GLU A 138 -19.31 -2.86 6.04
CA GLU A 138 -19.17 -1.64 6.84
C GLU A 138 -18.82 -0.49 5.90
N ILE A 139 -19.21 0.72 6.26
CA ILE A 139 -18.99 1.93 5.46
C ILE A 139 -18.56 3.07 6.36
N GLY A 140 -17.47 3.72 5.97
CA GLY A 140 -16.89 4.84 6.71
C GLY A 140 -16.25 5.86 5.76
N SER A 141 -15.86 7.00 6.31
CA SER A 141 -15.12 8.08 5.64
C SER A 141 -14.39 8.89 6.71
N CYS A 142 -13.57 9.86 6.28
CA CYS A 142 -13.00 10.89 7.15
C CYS A 142 -12.14 10.32 8.29
N ALA A 143 -11.12 9.55 7.93
CA ALA A 143 -10.19 8.88 8.85
C ALA A 143 -9.06 9.82 9.34
N ASN A 144 -9.39 11.08 9.67
CA ASN A 144 -8.40 12.09 10.06
C ASN A 144 -7.59 11.69 11.29
N GLN A 145 -6.27 11.52 11.11
CA GLN A 145 -5.35 11.11 12.16
C GLN A 145 -4.66 12.30 12.85
N ASN A 146 -4.82 13.53 12.35
CA ASN A 146 -4.11 14.69 12.89
C ASN A 146 -4.68 15.08 14.28
N PRO A 147 -3.88 15.15 15.35
CA PRO A 147 -4.38 15.47 16.69
C PRO A 147 -4.82 16.93 16.87
N LEU A 148 -4.45 17.85 15.96
CA LEU A 148 -4.87 19.25 16.03
C LEU A 148 -6.32 19.45 15.59
N HIS A 149 -6.77 18.67 14.59
CA HIS A 149 -8.05 18.89 13.91
C HIS A 149 -8.84 17.58 13.64
N GLY A 150 -8.39 16.45 14.18
CA GLY A 150 -9.00 15.12 14.04
C GLY A 150 -9.00 14.34 15.34
N VAL A 151 -9.30 13.04 15.27
CA VAL A 151 -9.42 12.16 16.46
C VAL A 151 -8.06 11.69 17.01
N GLY A 152 -6.97 12.00 16.29
CA GLY A 152 -5.61 11.63 16.65
C GLY A 152 -5.25 10.19 16.23
N HIS A 153 -4.00 9.82 16.51
CA HIS A 153 -3.35 8.61 15.96
C HIS A 153 -4.02 7.30 16.39
N ARG A 154 -4.77 7.32 17.50
CA ARG A 154 -5.36 6.12 18.11
C ARG A 154 -6.48 5.52 17.29
N LEU A 155 -7.29 6.35 16.63
CA LEU A 155 -8.44 5.95 15.84
C LEU A 155 -9.38 4.91 16.54
N PRO A 156 -10.08 5.29 17.64
CA PRO A 156 -10.91 4.35 18.43
C PRO A 156 -11.97 3.59 17.63
N THR A 157 -12.49 4.18 16.54
CA THR A 157 -13.42 3.50 15.63
C THR A 157 -12.83 2.18 15.12
N TYR A 158 -11.57 2.19 14.65
CA TYR A 158 -10.93 0.99 14.14
C TYR A 158 -10.56 -0.01 15.23
N GLU A 159 -10.28 0.42 16.47
CA GLU A 159 -10.15 -0.48 17.62
C GLU A 159 -11.43 -1.33 17.80
N TYR A 160 -12.59 -0.67 17.80
CA TYR A 160 -13.88 -1.34 17.95
C TYR A 160 -14.24 -2.20 16.73
N LEU A 161 -13.99 -1.71 15.53
CA LEU A 161 -14.20 -2.48 14.30
C LEU A 161 -13.34 -3.76 14.27
N ASN A 162 -12.05 -3.65 14.58
CA ASN A 162 -11.16 -4.80 14.66
C ASN A 162 -11.59 -5.81 15.73
N ARG A 163 -12.04 -5.33 16.90
CA ARG A 163 -12.48 -6.20 18.00
C ARG A 163 -13.79 -6.93 17.68
N ASP A 164 -14.75 -6.22 17.12
CA ASP A 164 -16.14 -6.69 17.09
C ASP A 164 -16.61 -7.15 15.72
N TRP A 165 -15.99 -6.68 14.63
CA TRP A 165 -16.55 -6.76 13.28
C TRP A 165 -15.63 -7.34 12.20
N ALA A 166 -14.31 -7.28 12.35
CA ALA A 166 -13.36 -7.67 11.30
C ALA A 166 -13.58 -9.11 10.78
N GLU A 167 -14.04 -10.03 11.64
CA GLU A 167 -14.32 -11.41 11.22
C GLU A 167 -15.75 -11.63 10.70
N LYS A 168 -16.65 -10.65 10.85
CA LYS A 168 -18.09 -10.78 10.59
C LYS A 168 -18.56 -10.11 9.30
N VAL A 169 -17.87 -9.06 8.88
CA VAL A 169 -18.13 -8.35 7.61
C VAL A 169 -17.43 -9.04 6.45
N HIS A 170 -17.97 -8.88 5.25
CA HIS A 170 -17.40 -9.41 4.02
C HIS A 170 -16.49 -8.39 3.35
N PHE A 171 -16.85 -7.11 3.44
CA PHE A 171 -16.06 -6.02 2.89
C PHE A 171 -16.35 -4.69 3.58
N HIS A 172 -15.49 -3.71 3.32
CA HIS A 172 -15.57 -2.33 3.77
C HIS A 172 -15.69 -1.39 2.57
N ILE A 173 -16.44 -0.29 2.71
CA ILE A 173 -16.43 0.84 1.77
C ILE A 173 -15.83 2.04 2.49
N MET A 174 -14.66 2.47 2.06
CA MET A 174 -14.08 3.75 2.44
C MET A 174 -14.54 4.80 1.44
N ASN A 175 -15.48 5.64 1.86
CA ASN A 175 -16.12 6.62 1.02
C ASN A 175 -15.40 7.99 1.06
N GLY A 176 -14.09 7.99 0.79
CA GLY A 176 -13.26 9.20 0.76
C GLY A 176 -12.71 9.63 2.12
N ASP A 177 -11.75 10.55 2.05
CA ASP A 177 -11.01 11.08 3.19
C ASP A 177 -10.37 9.98 4.04
N TRP A 178 -9.80 8.98 3.37
CA TRP A 178 -8.91 8.01 3.97
C TRP A 178 -7.67 8.68 4.58
N LEU A 179 -7.23 9.81 4.00
CA LEU A 179 -6.20 10.68 4.55
C LEU A 179 -6.58 12.16 4.55
N TYR A 180 -5.80 12.99 5.26
CA TYR A 180 -5.81 14.45 5.22
C TYR A 180 -4.38 14.97 5.02
N GLU A 181 -4.23 16.16 4.44
CA GLU A 181 -2.93 16.70 4.03
C GLU A 181 -2.05 17.10 5.21
N GLU A 182 -0.92 16.42 5.36
CA GLU A 182 0.12 16.76 6.34
C GLU A 182 1.50 16.86 5.70
N LEU A 183 1.78 16.07 4.65
CA LEU A 183 3.10 15.99 3.99
C LEU A 183 3.10 16.42 2.51
N ARG A 184 2.10 17.18 2.05
CA ARG A 184 2.00 17.60 0.64
C ARG A 184 3.21 18.38 0.10
N GLU A 185 3.94 19.06 0.99
CA GLU A 185 5.13 19.84 0.65
C GLU A 185 6.45 19.05 0.80
N TYR A 186 6.38 17.72 0.96
CA TYR A 186 7.58 16.91 1.12
C TYR A 186 8.54 17.09 -0.08
N PRO A 187 9.82 17.46 0.13
CA PRO A 187 10.72 17.79 -0.97
C PRO A 187 11.09 16.56 -1.82
N PRO A 188 11.01 16.63 -3.17
CA PRO A 188 11.42 15.53 -4.06
C PRO A 188 12.88 15.12 -3.85
N GLU A 189 13.76 16.06 -3.54
CA GLU A 189 15.17 15.80 -3.28
C GLU A 189 15.38 15.00 -1.99
N ALA A 190 14.59 15.29 -0.94
CA ALA A 190 14.62 14.48 0.28
C ALA A 190 14.16 13.05 -0.02
N TRP A 191 13.10 12.89 -0.82
CA TRP A 191 12.61 11.57 -1.22
C TRP A 191 13.65 10.81 -2.04
N ARG A 192 14.31 11.47 -2.99
CA ARG A 192 15.41 10.91 -3.80
C ARG A 192 16.52 10.33 -2.92
N LEU A 193 16.94 11.10 -1.91
CA LEU A 193 17.97 10.69 -0.95
C LEU A 193 17.49 9.51 -0.09
N THR A 194 16.23 9.53 0.38
CA THR A 194 15.64 8.41 1.14
C THR A 194 15.49 7.15 0.31
N GLN A 195 15.13 7.26 -0.98
CA GLN A 195 15.09 6.12 -1.90
C GLN A 195 16.50 5.66 -2.33
N GLY A 196 17.57 6.40 -1.98
CA GLY A 196 18.94 6.04 -2.33
C GLY A 196 19.14 5.89 -3.84
N ILE A 197 18.58 6.83 -4.63
CA ILE A 197 18.67 6.85 -6.09
C ILE A 197 19.44 8.09 -6.57
N ASP A 198 20.15 7.97 -7.69
CA ASP A 198 20.98 9.06 -8.20
C ASP A 198 20.18 10.16 -8.92
N ALA A 199 19.07 9.80 -9.55
CA ALA A 199 18.23 10.70 -10.33
C ALA A 199 16.74 10.45 -10.04
N LEU A 200 15.92 11.50 -10.19
CA LEU A 200 14.47 11.39 -10.06
C LEU A 200 13.89 10.59 -11.25
N PRO A 201 12.92 9.69 -11.01
CA PRO A 201 12.20 9.05 -12.10
C PRO A 201 11.33 10.07 -12.83
N LYS A 202 10.97 9.76 -14.09
CA LYS A 202 10.35 10.72 -15.00
C LYS A 202 9.05 11.33 -14.48
N ASN A 203 8.22 10.52 -13.83
CA ASN A 203 6.96 10.99 -13.25
C ASN A 203 7.19 12.00 -12.12
N VAL A 204 8.22 11.80 -11.29
CA VAL A 204 8.60 12.76 -10.24
C VAL A 204 9.25 14.01 -10.82
N GLU A 205 9.98 13.92 -11.94
CA GLU A 205 10.45 15.12 -12.65
C GLU A 205 9.30 15.98 -13.20
N VAL A 206 8.26 15.33 -13.76
CA VAL A 206 7.11 16.00 -14.38
C VAL A 206 6.09 16.48 -13.34
N MET A 207 5.90 15.71 -12.26
CA MET A 207 4.94 15.96 -11.19
C MET A 207 5.62 15.89 -9.81
N PRO A 208 6.55 16.80 -9.49
CA PRO A 208 7.36 16.70 -8.27
C PRO A 208 6.55 16.60 -6.98
N THR A 209 5.36 17.22 -6.92
CA THR A 209 4.50 17.18 -5.75
C THR A 209 3.82 15.83 -5.50
N ILE A 210 3.91 14.86 -6.43
CA ILE A 210 3.40 13.49 -6.20
C ILE A 210 4.08 12.83 -4.99
N VAL A 211 5.36 13.16 -4.76
CA VAL A 211 6.13 12.70 -3.61
C VAL A 211 5.43 13.08 -2.30
N GLY A 212 4.96 14.31 -2.17
CA GLY A 212 4.21 14.75 -1.00
C GLY A 212 2.89 14.02 -0.83
N VAL A 213 2.31 13.48 -1.90
CA VAL A 213 1.11 12.64 -1.83
C VAL A 213 1.44 11.25 -1.30
N TRP A 214 2.45 10.60 -1.85
CA TRP A 214 2.92 9.29 -1.40
C TRP A 214 3.38 9.30 0.05
N GLU A 215 4.17 10.30 0.46
CA GLU A 215 4.61 10.45 1.85
C GLU A 215 3.41 10.62 2.80
N ASN A 216 2.35 11.30 2.36
CA ASN A 216 1.15 11.46 3.16
C ASN A 216 0.40 10.12 3.35
N TYR A 217 0.29 9.29 2.32
CA TYR A 217 -0.25 7.93 2.46
C TYR A 217 0.60 7.06 3.42
N LYS A 218 1.94 7.10 3.28
CA LYS A 218 2.86 6.39 4.18
C LYS A 218 2.70 6.81 5.63
N LEU A 219 2.54 8.11 5.87
CA LEU A 219 2.29 8.64 7.20
C LEU A 219 1.02 8.01 7.81
N TYR A 220 -0.08 7.98 7.07
CA TYR A 220 -1.35 7.43 7.56
C TYR A 220 -1.31 5.92 7.79
N LEU A 221 -0.58 5.18 6.94
CA LEU A 221 -0.35 3.75 7.13
C LEU A 221 0.57 3.45 8.32
N SER A 222 1.60 4.28 8.55
CA SER A 222 2.54 4.12 9.65
C SER A 222 1.95 4.52 11.00
N ARG A 223 1.14 5.59 11.01
CA ARG A 223 0.56 6.17 12.23
C ARG A 223 -0.71 5.42 12.66
N GLY A 224 -1.57 5.06 11.71
CA GLY A 224 -2.87 4.43 11.97
C GLY A 224 -2.75 2.91 12.16
N VAL A 225 -2.24 2.47 13.32
CA VAL A 225 -2.03 1.04 13.61
C VAL A 225 -3.31 0.20 13.45
N GLU A 226 -4.43 0.68 13.98
CA GLU A 226 -5.70 -0.05 13.93
C GLU A 226 -6.39 0.08 12.55
N LEU A 227 -6.20 1.19 11.84
CA LEU A 227 -6.61 1.35 10.45
C LEU A 227 -5.89 0.36 9.53
N ALA A 228 -4.56 0.28 9.64
CA ALA A 228 -3.76 -0.67 8.88
C ALA A 228 -4.13 -2.13 9.22
N LYS A 229 -4.39 -2.41 10.51
CA LYS A 229 -4.89 -3.72 10.94
C LYS A 229 -6.27 -4.04 10.33
N TRP A 230 -7.18 -3.07 10.23
CA TRP A 230 -8.48 -3.26 9.60
C TRP A 230 -8.34 -3.64 8.13
N HIS A 231 -7.58 -2.86 7.35
CA HIS A 231 -7.35 -3.14 5.92
C HIS A 231 -6.56 -4.44 5.67
N ARG A 232 -5.80 -4.94 6.65
CA ARG A 232 -5.17 -6.27 6.60
C ARG A 232 -6.18 -7.42 6.71
N HIS A 233 -7.34 -7.19 7.35
CA HIS A 233 -8.33 -8.26 7.62
C HIS A 233 -9.66 -8.12 6.85
N VAL A 234 -9.99 -6.92 6.39
CA VAL A 234 -11.26 -6.63 5.71
C VAL A 234 -10.98 -6.08 4.32
N PRO A 235 -11.33 -6.83 3.26
CA PRO A 235 -11.26 -6.33 1.89
C PRO A 235 -12.05 -5.04 1.73
N SER A 236 -11.40 -4.00 1.20
CA SER A 236 -11.95 -2.65 1.12
C SER A 236 -12.17 -2.24 -0.34
N MET A 237 -13.23 -1.48 -0.57
CA MET A 237 -13.41 -0.66 -1.76
C MET A 237 -13.19 0.79 -1.36
N PHE A 238 -12.43 1.52 -2.15
CA PHE A 238 -12.05 2.90 -1.84
C PHE A 238 -12.66 3.83 -2.88
N THR A 239 -13.30 4.90 -2.45
CA THR A 239 -13.48 6.10 -3.28
C THR A 239 -12.58 7.18 -2.72
N PHE A 240 -12.03 8.03 -3.58
CA PHE A 240 -11.43 9.27 -3.09
C PHE A 240 -12.53 10.31 -2.86
N ASP A 241 -12.29 11.21 -1.92
CA ASP A 241 -12.89 12.54 -1.87
C ASP A 241 -11.79 13.59 -2.12
N ASP A 242 -12.00 14.83 -1.72
CA ASP A 242 -11.07 15.92 -1.96
C ASP A 242 -9.74 15.75 -1.23
N HIS A 243 -9.70 15.21 -0.01
CA HIS A 243 -8.47 15.15 0.76
C HIS A 243 -7.44 14.12 0.24
N GLU A 244 -7.84 13.06 -0.46
CA GLU A 244 -6.89 12.20 -1.21
C GLU A 244 -6.14 13.00 -2.28
N LEU A 245 -6.79 14.03 -2.82
CA LEU A 245 -6.29 14.95 -3.82
C LEU A 245 -5.77 16.23 -3.12
N VAL A 246 -6.61 17.27 -3.06
CA VAL A 246 -6.40 18.50 -2.31
C VAL A 246 -7.74 19.09 -1.87
N ASN A 247 -7.80 19.55 -0.62
CA ASN A 247 -8.99 20.08 0.04
C ASN A 247 -9.76 21.10 -0.81
N ASP A 248 -11.08 20.93 -0.84
CA ASP A 248 -12.05 21.67 -1.64
C ASP A 248 -11.59 21.78 -3.10
N ILE A 249 -11.24 20.66 -3.73
CA ILE A 249 -10.99 20.63 -5.18
C ILE A 249 -12.31 20.83 -5.94
N TRP A 250 -12.30 21.69 -6.95
CA TRP A 250 -13.49 22.01 -7.73
C TRP A 250 -13.15 22.34 -9.18
N GLY A 251 -14.13 22.15 -10.06
CA GLY A 251 -14.04 22.53 -11.47
C GLY A 251 -12.98 21.78 -12.27
N SER A 252 -12.58 20.58 -11.83
CA SER A 252 -11.52 19.75 -12.45
C SER A 252 -11.87 19.18 -13.84
N SER A 253 -13.02 19.58 -14.38
CA SER A 253 -13.50 19.28 -15.74
C SER A 253 -14.02 20.53 -16.47
N GLU A 254 -13.65 21.74 -16.02
CA GLU A 254 -14.01 22.99 -16.69
C GLU A 254 -12.92 23.46 -17.65
N ALA A 255 -13.26 23.60 -18.93
CA ALA A 255 -12.35 24.10 -19.94
C ALA A 255 -11.87 25.53 -19.62
N GLY A 256 -10.55 25.75 -19.69
CA GLY A 256 -9.94 27.07 -19.45
C GLY A 256 -9.73 27.43 -17.97
N LYS A 257 -10.17 26.59 -17.02
CA LYS A 257 -9.93 26.81 -15.59
C LYS A 257 -8.46 26.54 -15.23
N ARG A 258 -7.76 27.56 -14.72
CA ARG A 258 -6.36 27.48 -14.30
C ARG A 258 -6.22 27.85 -12.83
N HIS A 259 -6.64 26.95 -11.96
CA HIS A 259 -6.52 27.11 -10.52
C HIS A 259 -5.64 26.00 -9.94
N ARG A 260 -4.75 26.34 -9.00
CA ARG A 260 -3.76 25.40 -8.46
C ARG A 260 -4.37 24.10 -7.93
N ARG A 261 -5.57 24.17 -7.33
CA ARG A 261 -6.28 22.98 -6.82
C ARG A 261 -6.78 22.10 -7.95
N THR A 262 -7.36 22.71 -8.98
CA THR A 262 -7.92 22.03 -10.14
C THR A 262 -6.87 21.26 -10.91
N VAL A 263 -5.67 21.81 -11.09
CA VAL A 263 -4.55 21.14 -11.77
C VAL A 263 -3.88 20.06 -10.93
N PHE A 264 -4.14 20.03 -9.61
CA PHE A 264 -3.60 18.99 -8.73
C PHE A 264 -4.34 17.66 -8.85
N ARG A 265 -5.53 17.64 -9.46
CA ARG A 265 -6.36 16.44 -9.64
C ARG A 265 -5.52 15.26 -10.13
N ASP A 266 -4.83 15.44 -11.26
CA ASP A 266 -4.14 14.34 -11.93
C ASP A 266 -2.97 13.79 -11.10
N ILE A 267 -2.28 14.67 -10.36
CA ILE A 267 -1.22 14.29 -9.43
C ILE A 267 -1.78 13.47 -8.26
N GLY A 268 -2.87 13.94 -7.66
CA GLY A 268 -3.55 13.24 -6.58
C GLY A 268 -4.15 11.90 -7.04
N THR A 269 -4.76 11.85 -8.22
CA THR A 269 -5.35 10.62 -8.78
C THR A 269 -4.26 9.61 -9.14
N SER A 270 -3.11 10.04 -9.70
CA SER A 270 -1.96 9.16 -9.95
C SER A 270 -1.52 8.44 -8.67
N ALA A 271 -1.31 9.18 -7.59
CA ALA A 271 -0.91 8.57 -6.32
C ALA A 271 -2.06 7.80 -5.63
N TRP A 272 -3.32 8.15 -5.90
CA TRP A 272 -4.46 7.36 -5.43
C TRP A 272 -4.47 5.98 -6.10
N ASP A 273 -4.17 5.87 -7.40
CA ASP A 273 -4.07 4.57 -8.08
C ASP A 273 -2.97 3.68 -7.47
N ASP A 274 -1.84 4.29 -7.08
CA ASP A 274 -0.73 3.59 -6.41
C ASP A 274 -1.13 3.01 -5.05
N TYR A 275 -2.00 3.71 -4.30
CA TYR A 275 -2.29 3.37 -2.90
C TYR A 275 -3.66 2.71 -2.66
N LEU A 276 -4.72 3.14 -3.34
CA LEU A 276 -6.10 2.74 -3.05
C LEU A 276 -6.93 2.39 -4.31
N GLY A 277 -6.64 3.01 -5.45
CA GLY A 277 -7.47 2.93 -6.66
C GLY A 277 -7.55 1.55 -7.27
N TRP A 278 -6.48 0.76 -7.12
CA TRP A 278 -6.40 -0.65 -7.52
C TRP A 278 -7.50 -1.55 -6.93
N ALA A 279 -8.17 -1.13 -5.85
CA ALA A 279 -9.21 -1.91 -5.16
C ALA A 279 -10.60 -1.84 -5.84
N ASN A 280 -10.73 -1.11 -6.94
CA ASN A 280 -12.00 -0.89 -7.63
C ASN A 280 -11.95 -1.38 -9.09
N PRO A 281 -13.09 -1.78 -9.66
CA PRO A 281 -13.19 -1.97 -11.11
C PRO A 281 -13.04 -0.62 -11.81
N LEU A 282 -12.17 -0.54 -12.82
CA LEU A 282 -12.05 0.62 -13.70
C LEU A 282 -13.03 0.47 -14.87
N GLU A 283 -13.95 1.42 -15.04
CA GLU A 283 -14.84 1.47 -16.20
C GLU A 283 -14.10 1.89 -17.47
N HIS A 284 -13.08 2.74 -17.32
CA HIS A 284 -12.27 3.25 -18.42
C HIS A 284 -10.79 2.97 -18.15
N PRO A 285 -10.09 2.18 -19.00
CA PRO A 285 -8.68 1.85 -18.80
C PRO A 285 -7.73 2.95 -19.35
N ILE A 286 -8.19 4.20 -19.37
CA ILE A 286 -7.40 5.32 -19.90
C ILE A 286 -6.38 5.69 -18.84
N ALA A 287 -5.10 5.54 -19.17
CA ALA A 287 -4.02 6.00 -18.31
C ALA A 287 -4.12 7.52 -18.10
N ILE A 288 -3.80 7.98 -16.90
CA ILE A 288 -3.66 9.41 -16.66
C ILE A 288 -2.44 9.88 -17.46
N HIS A 289 -2.63 10.91 -18.28
CA HIS A 289 -1.57 11.46 -19.11
C HIS A 289 -1.00 12.71 -18.44
N TYR A 290 0.29 12.67 -18.16
CA TYR A 290 1.05 13.79 -17.61
C TYR A 290 2.30 14.01 -18.48
N GLY A 291 2.56 15.27 -18.85
CA GLY A 291 3.67 15.65 -19.75
C GLY A 291 3.19 16.36 -21.00
#